data_AF-A0A9C9Y6C8-F1
#
_entry.id   AF-A0A9C9Y6C8-F1
#
_cell.length_a   1.000
_cell.length_b   1.000
_cell.length_c   1.000
_cell.angle_alpha   90.00
_cell.angle_beta   90.00
_cell.angle_gamma   90.00
#
_symmetry.space_group_name_H-M   'P 1'
#
loop_
_entity.id
_entity.type
_entity.pdbx_description
1 polymer ?
#
loop_
_entity_poly.entity_id
_entity_poly.type
_entity_poly.pdbx_seq_one_letter_code
_entity_poly.pdbx_strand_id
1 'polypeptide(L)' 'MGKIKLQNVRVYAYHGCLIEEGHIGSDYRVDLTIKTDLSKSAKTDNL' A
#
# COMPACT_ATOMS: atom_id res chain seq x y z
N MET A 1 -8.64 -18.86 1.94
CA MET A 1 -8.04 -17.74 1.18
C MET A 1 -7.40 -16.79 2.17
N GLY A 2 -6.09 -16.57 2.05
CA GLY A 2 -5.32 -15.72 2.96
C GLY A 2 -5.51 -14.22 2.69
N LYS A 3 -5.06 -13.39 3.63
CA LYS A 3 -5.04 -11.93 3.50
C LYS A 3 -3.68 -11.39 3.90
N ILE A 4 -3.11 -10.53 3.07
CA ILE A 4 -1.90 -9.75 3.39
C ILE A 4 -2.37 -8.31 3.63
N LYS A 5 -1.96 -7.72 4.76
CA LYS A 5 -2.31 -6.35 5.14
C LYS A 5 -1.06 -5.51 5.28
N LEU A 6 -1.00 -4.39 4.57
CA LEU A 6 -0.04 -3.32 4.83
C LEU A 6 -0.80 -2.16 5.45
N GLN A 7 -0.31 -1.66 6.59
CA GLN A 7 -0.96 -0.60 7.35
C GLN A 7 0.03 0.53 7.63
N ASN A 8 -0.48 1.76 7.67
CA ASN A 8 0.27 2.97 7.97
C ASN A 8 1.49 3.17 7.05
N VAL A 9 1.34 2.82 5.76
CA VAL A 9 2.34 3.16 4.74
C VAL A 9 2.27 4.66 4.52
N ARG A 10 3.39 5.36 4.71
CA ARG A 10 3.49 6.81 4.54
C ARG A 10 4.35 7.11 3.32
N VAL A 11 3.82 7.89 2.40
CA VAL A 11 4.50 8.31 1.19
C VAL A 11 4.30 9.79 0.98
N TYR A 12 5.33 10.48 0.52
CA TYR A 12 5.21 11.87 0.08
C TYR A 12 4.91 11.89 -1.42
N ALA A 13 3.86 12.59 -1.83
CA ALA A 13 3.46 12.65 -3.24
C ALA A 13 2.88 14.02 -3.62
N TYR A 14 2.80 14.27 -4.93
CA TYR A 14 2.36 15.53 -5.53
C TYR A 14 1.00 15.36 -6.20
N HIS A 15 0.01 14.96 -5.40
CA HIS A 15 -1.38 14.92 -5.82
C HIS A 15 -2.15 16.06 -5.14
N GLY A 16 -3.28 16.45 -5.73
CA GLY A 16 -4.10 17.54 -5.26
C GLY A 16 -4.98 18.10 -6.36
N CYS A 17 -6.06 18.79 -5.97
CA CYS A 17 -6.95 19.46 -6.91
C CYS A 17 -6.39 20.84 -7.30
N LEU A 18 -5.65 21.48 -6.40
CA LEU A 18 -5.05 22.78 -6.64
C LEU A 18 -3.66 22.62 -7.27
N ILE A 19 -3.28 23.58 -8.11
CA ILE A 19 -1.97 23.59 -8.77
C ILE A 19 -0.86 23.65 -7.71
N GLU A 20 -1.08 24.43 -6.65
CA GLU A 20 -0.18 24.58 -5.52
C GLU A 20 0.07 23.26 -4.78
N GLU A 21 -0.95 22.41 -4.64
CA GLU A 21 -0.79 21.08 -4.02
C GLU A 21 0.11 20.17 -4.86
N GLY A 22 0.02 20.27 -6.20
CA GLY A 22 0.92 19.57 -7.13
C GLY A 22 2.36 20.09 -7.11
N HIS A 23 2.60 21.31 -6.64
CA HIS A 23 3.94 21.88 -6.50
C HIS A 23 4.56 21.67 -5.12
N ILE A 24 3.77 21.81 -4.06
CA ILE A 24 4.22 21.66 -2.67
C ILE A 24 4.30 20.17 -2.31
N GLY A 25 3.30 19.38 -2.71
CA GLY A 25 3.14 17.99 -2.30
C GLY A 25 2.56 17.85 -0.89
N SER A 26 2.30 16.60 -0.48
CA SER A 26 1.76 16.28 0.84
C SER A 26 2.10 14.85 1.27
N ASP A 27 2.01 14.59 2.57
CA ASP A 27 2.09 13.23 3.13
C ASP A 27 0.77 12.48 2.92
N TYR A 28 0.87 11.31 2.30
CA TYR A 28 -0.25 10.39 2.09
C TYR A 28 -0.08 9.16 2.98
N ARG A 29 -1.19 8.73 3.59
CA ARG A 29 -1.28 7.46 4.30
C ARG A 29 -2.05 6.46 3.44
N VAL A 30 -1.44 5.30 3.23
CA VAL A 30 -2.02 4.19 2.47
C VAL A 30 -2.15 2.97 3.36
N ASP A 31 -3.35 2.40 3.37
CA ASP A 31 -3.65 1.10 3.96
C ASP A 31 -4.08 0.15 2.83
N LEU A 32 -3.42 -1.00 2.68
CA LEU A 32 -3.65 -1.96 1.60
C LEU A 32 -4.01 -3.33 2.15
N THR A 33 -5.01 -3.98 1.56
CA THR A 33 -5.36 -5.38 1.85
C THR A 33 -5.44 -6.18 0.56
N ILE A 34 -4.61 -7.22 0.46
CA ILE A 34 -4.59 -8.15 -0.65
C ILE A 34 -5.23 -9.46 -0.20
N LYS A 35 -6.18 -9.97 -0.98
CA LYS A 35 -6.73 -11.32 -0.80
C LYS A 35 -6.07 -12.24 -1.83
N THR A 36 -5.42 -13.31 -1.38
CA THR A 36 -4.74 -14.27 -2.26
C THR A 36 -4.68 -15.65 -1.60
N ASP A 37 -4.39 -16.70 -2.37
CA ASP A 37 -4.10 -18.01 -1.79
C ASP A 37 -2.66 -18.07 -1.28
N LEU A 38 -2.50 -18.38 0.01
CA LEU A 38 -1.21 -18.50 0.68
C LEU A 38 -0.82 -19.97 0.93
N SER A 39 -1.64 -20.92 0.44
CA SER A 39 -1.47 -22.35 0.73
C SER A 39 -0.13 -22.91 0.26
N LYS A 40 0.37 -22.48 -0.90
CA LYS A 40 1.65 -22.91 -1.45
C LYS A 40 2.82 -22.39 -0.62
N SER A 41 2.90 -21.08 -0.42
CA SER A 41 3.98 -20.44 0.35
C SER A 41 4.03 -20.96 1.79
N ALA A 42 2.88 -21.20 2.43
CA ALA A 42 2.81 -21.78 3.77
C ALA A 42 3.32 -23.23 3.86
N LYS A 43 3.32 -23.98 2.75
CA LYS A 43 3.81 -25.37 2.71
C LYS A 43 5.27 -25.47 2.31
N THR A 44 5.72 -24.63 1.38
CA THR A 44 7.05 -24.75 0.79
C THR A 44 8.07 -23.78 1.39
N ASP A 45 7.62 -22.80 2.19
CA ASP A 45 8.43 -21.69 2.70
C ASP A 45 9.20 -20.95 1.58
N ASN A 46 8.60 -20.94 0.38
CA ASN A 46 9.14 -20.25 -0.79
C ASN A 46 8.36 -18.94 -0.95
N LEU A 47 9.07 -17.83 -0.75
CA LEU A 47 8.54 -16.47 -0.79
C LEU A 47 8.12 -16.07 -2.20
#